data_AF-A0A7N2MYR6-F1
#
_entry.id   AF-A0A7N2MYR6-F1
#
_cell.length_a   1.000
_cell.length_b   1.000
_cell.length_c   1.000
_cell.angle_alpha   90.00
_cell.angle_beta   90.00
_cell.angle_gamma   90.00
#
_symmetry.space_group_name_H-M   'P 1'
#
loop_
_entity.id
_entity.type
_entity.pdbx_description
1 polymer ?
#
loop_
_entity_poly.entity_id
_entity_poly.type
_entity_poly.pdbx_seq_one_letter_code
_entity_poly.pdbx_strand_id
1 'polypeptide(L)' 'MLCNGGKTSTFVRSADPNMDIPVDNPTLYVPPGHNSPQQVHITQGDYVGTAVIVTWITPHAPGPNKVTY' A
#
# COMPACT_ATOMS: atom_id res chain seq x y z
N MET A 1 10.21 -15.99 -40.89
CA MET A 1 9.78 -15.76 -39.51
C MET A 1 9.05 -14.41 -39.51
N LEU A 2 7.73 -14.39 -39.34
CA LEU A 2 6.93 -13.15 -39.35
C LEU A 2 6.57 -12.78 -37.91
N CYS A 3 7.03 -11.63 -37.43
CA CYS A 3 6.61 -11.09 -36.13
C CYS A 3 5.26 -10.38 -36.27
N ASN A 4 4.33 -10.60 -35.34
CA ASN A 4 3.08 -9.85 -35.24
C ASN A 4 3.32 -8.55 -34.46
N GLY A 5 4.10 -7.62 -35.02
CA GLY A 5 4.26 -6.28 -34.46
C GLY A 5 2.97 -5.46 -34.56
N GLY A 6 2.66 -4.66 -33.54
CA GLY A 6 1.60 -3.65 -33.61
C GLY A 6 0.17 -4.10 -33.24
N LYS A 7 -0.02 -5.31 -32.71
CA LYS A 7 -1.31 -5.73 -32.15
C LYS A 7 -1.41 -5.34 -30.67
N THR A 8 -2.17 -4.30 -30.37
CA THR A 8 -2.60 -3.95 -29.01
C THR A 8 -4.04 -4.44 -28.78
N SER A 9 -4.41 -4.60 -27.51
CA SER A 9 -5.78 -4.98 -27.14
C SER A 9 -6.77 -3.90 -27.58
N THR A 10 -7.95 -4.31 -28.06
CA THR A 10 -9.10 -3.40 -28.32
C THR A 10 -9.83 -3.00 -27.02
N PHE A 11 -9.37 -3.48 -25.87
CA PHE A 11 -9.98 -3.22 -24.57
C PHE A 11 -9.94 -1.72 -24.24
N VAL A 12 -11.13 -1.13 -24.10
CA VAL A 12 -11.34 0.18 -23.51
C VAL A 12 -11.92 -0.06 -22.12
N ARG A 13 -11.26 0.47 -21.07
CA ARG A 13 -11.76 0.35 -19.69
C ARG A 13 -13.14 1.04 -19.60
N SER A 14 -14.11 0.39 -18.95
CA SER A 14 -15.39 1.01 -18.61
C SER A 14 -15.14 2.31 -17.83
N ALA A 15 -15.86 3.37 -18.17
CA ALA A 15 -15.80 4.65 -17.46
C ALA A 15 -16.61 4.60 -16.16
N ASP A 16 -16.48 3.51 -15.40
CA ASP A 16 -17.02 3.45 -14.04
C ASP A 16 -16.55 4.71 -13.30
N PRO A 17 -17.41 5.31 -12.45
CA PRO A 17 -17.12 6.59 -11.84
C PRO A 17 -15.78 6.51 -11.09
N ASN A 18 -14.78 7.25 -11.60
CA ASN A 18 -13.47 7.46 -10.97
C ASN A 18 -13.65 8.37 -9.74
N MET A 19 -14.45 7.93 -8.78
CA MET A 19 -14.70 8.64 -7.54
C MET A 19 -13.75 8.11 -6.49
N ASP A 20 -13.16 9.03 -5.72
CA ASP A 20 -12.36 8.67 -4.56
C ASP A 20 -13.20 7.88 -3.56
N ILE A 21 -12.52 6.98 -2.85
CA ILE A 21 -13.13 6.20 -1.79
C ILE A 21 -13.61 7.16 -0.68
N PRO A 22 -14.88 7.08 -0.23
CA PRO A 22 -15.39 7.88 0.88
C PRO A 22 -14.58 7.67 2.17
N VAL A 23 -14.47 8.69 3.02
CA VAL A 23 -13.68 8.63 4.27
C VAL A 23 -14.19 7.59 5.28
N ASP A 24 -15.50 7.30 5.24
CA ASP A 24 -16.19 6.31 6.06
C ASP A 24 -16.14 4.91 5.45
N ASN A 25 -15.43 4.72 4.34
CA ASN A 25 -15.25 3.40 3.75
C ASN A 25 -14.45 2.49 4.70
N PRO A 26 -14.85 1.22 4.89
CA PRO A 26 -14.14 0.27 5.75
C PRO A 26 -12.65 0.07 5.43
N THR A 27 -12.23 0.34 4.19
CA THR A 27 -10.81 0.27 3.78
C THR A 27 -9.94 1.36 4.42
N LEU A 28 -10.55 2.43 4.94
CA LEU A 28 -9.89 3.55 5.60
C LEU A 28 -10.07 3.53 7.13
N TYR A 29 -10.65 2.47 7.69
CA TYR A 29 -10.86 2.36 9.13
C TYR A 29 -9.53 2.32 9.90
N VAL A 30 -9.46 3.13 10.95
CA VAL A 30 -8.30 3.23 11.84
C VAL A 30 -8.23 1.99 12.73
N PRO A 31 -7.04 1.38 12.91
CA PRO A 31 -6.86 0.28 13.83
C PRO A 31 -7.33 0.64 15.25
N PRO A 32 -8.10 -0.24 15.93
CA PRO A 32 -8.58 0.03 17.28
C PRO A 32 -7.43 0.03 18.29
N GLY A 33 -7.63 0.69 19.42
CA GLY A 33 -6.66 0.79 20.51
C GLY A 33 -5.97 2.15 20.59
N HIS A 34 -5.45 2.49 21.77
CA HIS A 34 -4.80 3.77 22.00
C HIS A 34 -3.43 3.82 21.30
N ASN A 35 -3.24 4.84 20.46
CA ASN A 35 -2.00 5.08 19.73
C ASN A 35 -1.53 3.88 18.89
N SER A 36 -2.49 3.06 18.42
CA SER A 36 -2.21 1.89 17.61
C SER A 36 -1.47 2.28 16.32
N PRO A 37 -0.40 1.55 15.96
CA PRO A 37 0.30 1.76 14.69
C PRO A 37 -0.66 1.70 13.50
N GLN A 38 -0.58 2.68 12.61
CA GLN A 38 -1.38 2.77 11.38
C GLN A 38 -0.48 3.06 10.17
N GLN A 39 -1.03 2.87 8.96
CA GLN A 39 -0.30 3.08 7.70
C GLN A 39 1.00 2.26 7.61
N VAL A 40 0.95 1.03 8.14
CA VAL A 40 2.09 0.11 8.14
C VAL A 40 2.44 -0.28 6.70
N HIS A 41 3.69 -0.12 6.32
CA HIS A 41 4.19 -0.56 5.02
C HIS A 41 5.62 -1.10 5.14
N ILE A 42 5.98 -1.99 4.22
CA ILE A 42 7.29 -2.62 4.15
C ILE A 42 7.92 -2.44 2.78
N THR A 43 9.23 -2.29 2.75
CA THR A 43 10.02 -2.27 1.51
C THR A 43 11.30 -3.09 1.68
N GLN A 44 11.90 -3.51 0.58
CA GLN A 44 13.24 -4.12 0.59
C GLN A 44 14.23 -3.15 1.26
N GLY A 45 15.04 -3.68 2.18
CA GLY A 45 15.94 -2.90 3.03
C GLY A 45 17.42 -2.96 2.65
N ASP A 46 17.80 -3.85 1.75
CA ASP A 46 19.18 -4.03 1.30
C ASP A 46 19.25 -4.38 -0.19
N TYR A 47 20.46 -4.45 -0.74
CA TYR A 47 20.65 -4.72 -2.17
C TYR A 47 20.30 -6.15 -2.58
N VAL A 48 20.52 -7.14 -1.70
CA VAL A 48 20.43 -8.57 -2.04
C VAL A 48 19.15 -9.24 -1.54
N GLY A 49 18.24 -8.51 -0.88
CA GLY A 49 16.97 -9.03 -0.40
C GLY A 49 17.06 -9.79 0.92
N THR A 50 18.03 -9.48 1.77
CA THR A 50 18.19 -10.07 3.11
C THR A 50 17.66 -9.18 4.24
N ALA A 51 17.24 -7.94 3.95
CA ALA A 51 16.70 -7.01 4.93
C ALA A 51 15.38 -6.38 4.47
N VAL A 52 14.60 -5.88 5.43
CA VAL A 52 13.30 -5.22 5.21
C VAL A 52 13.27 -3.93 6.03
N ILE A 53 12.77 -2.85 5.43
CA ILE A 53 12.41 -1.63 6.15
C ILE A 53 10.93 -1.74 6.54
N VAL A 54 10.64 -1.52 7.82
CA VAL A 54 9.28 -1.51 8.37
C VAL A 54 8.97 -0.09 8.83
N THR A 55 7.90 0.50 8.30
CA THR A 55 7.49 1.88 8.59
C THR A 55 6.04 1.92 9.05
N TRP A 56 5.72 2.73 10.04
CA TRP A 56 4.37 2.95 10.55
C TRP A 56 4.24 4.34 11.19
N ILE A 57 3.00 4.75 11.48
CA ILE A 57 2.67 6.00 12.17
C ILE A 57 2.00 5.68 13.51
N THR A 58 2.31 6.46 14.54
CA THR A 58 1.59 6.48 15.82
C THR A 58 0.91 7.85 15.97
N PRO A 59 -0.43 7.92 15.99
CA PRO A 59 -1.15 9.17 15.73
C PRO A 59 -1.17 10.18 16.89
N HIS A 60 -0.96 9.74 18.13
CA HIS A 60 -1.15 10.59 19.32
C HIS A 60 0.16 11.06 19.95
N ALA A 61 1.17 10.19 19.99
CA ALA A 61 2.46 10.47 20.61
C ALA A 61 3.53 9.56 20.00
N PRO A 62 4.82 9.92 20.08
CA PRO A 62 5.90 9.02 19.70
C PRO A 62 5.75 7.66 20.38
N GLY A 63 5.49 6.63 19.59
CA GLY A 63 5.44 5.26 20.07
C GLY A 63 6.84 4.64 20.24
N PRO A 64 6.90 3.42 20.79
CA PRO A 64 8.14 2.65 20.80
C PRO A 64 8.60 2.34 19.37
N ASN A 65 9.87 2.61 19.07
CA ASN A 65 10.50 2.25 17.80
C ASN A 65 10.97 0.79 17.78
N LYS A 66 10.15 -0.13 18.31
CA LYS A 66 10.48 -1.55 18.45
C LYS A 66 9.65 -2.39 17.48
N VAL A 67 10.34 -3.15 16.63
CA VAL A 67 9.75 -4.24 15.85
C VAL A 67 10.09 -5.56 16.54
N THR A 68 9.12 -6.47 16.66
CA THR A 68 9.34 -7.86 17.09
C THR A 68 9.01 -8.74 15.89
N TYR A 69 9.96 -9.58 15.46
CA TYR A 69 9.88 -10.42 14.26
C TYR A 69 10.26 -11.87 14.57
#